data_AF-A0A7K5DG55-F1
#
_entry.id   AF-A0A7K5DG55-F1
#
_cell.length_a   1.000
_cell.length_b   1.000
_cell.length_c   1.000
_cell.angle_alpha   90.00
_cell.angle_beta   90.00
_cell.angle_gamma   90.00
#
_symmetry.space_group_name_H-M   'P 1'
#
loop_
_entity.id
_entity.type
_entity.pdbx_description
1 polymer ?
#
loop_
_entity_poly.entity_id
_entity_poly.type
_entity_poly.pdbx_seq_one_letter_code
_entity_poly.pdbx_strand_id
1 'polypeptide(L)' 'LGTLVGIGDVLGRKLEEKGFDKAYVVLGQFLVLRKDEELFREWLKETCGANAKQSRDCSGCLREWCDAFL' A
#
# COMPACT_ATOMS: atom_id res chain seq x y z
N LEU A 1 -8.78 -5.80 -3.09
CA LEU A 1 -7.72 -4.76 -3.13
C LEU A 1 -7.54 -3.98 -4.46
N GLY A 2 -8.24 -4.31 -5.56
CA GLY A 2 -8.02 -3.68 -6.88
C GLY A 2 -8.33 -2.18 -7.02
N THR A 3 -8.62 -1.47 -5.93
CA THR A 3 -8.83 -0.03 -5.87
C THR A 3 -7.58 0.78 -5.53
N LEU A 4 -6.51 0.15 -5.03
CA LEU A 4 -5.24 0.83 -4.77
C LEU A 4 -4.39 0.87 -6.04
N VAL A 5 -3.99 2.07 -6.45
CA VAL A 5 -3.11 2.27 -7.60
C VAL A 5 -1.79 1.51 -7.37
N GLY A 6 -1.32 0.78 -8.38
CA GLY A 6 -0.10 -0.04 -8.28
C GLY A 6 -0.31 -1.44 -7.70
N ILE A 7 -1.47 -1.77 -7.12
CA ILE A 7 -1.79 -3.09 -6.58
C ILE A 7 -2.73 -3.85 -7.52
N GLY A 8 -2.15 -4.67 -8.40
CA GLY A 8 -2.92 -5.61 -9.24
C GLY A 8 -3.29 -6.91 -8.51
N ASP A 9 -4.12 -7.75 -9.14
CA ASP A 9 -4.70 -8.97 -8.53
C ASP A 9 -3.69 -9.93 -7.88
N VAL A 10 -2.48 -10.04 -8.44
CA VAL A 10 -1.43 -10.91 -7.88
C VAL A 10 -0.90 -10.36 -6.56
N LEU A 11 -0.64 -9.05 -6.49
CA LEU A 11 -0.19 -8.41 -5.25
C LEU A 11 -1.32 -8.32 -4.24
N GLY A 12 -2.54 -8.06 -4.72
CA GLY A 12 -3.76 -8.02 -3.91
C GLY A 12 -4.00 -9.34 -3.18
N ARG A 13 -3.93 -10.48 -3.87
CA ARG A 13 -4.08 -11.80 -3.24
C ARG A 13 -3.03 -12.07 -2.16
N LYS A 14 -1.76 -11.71 -2.39
CA LYS A 14 -0.71 -11.87 -1.38
C LYS A 14 -0.93 -10.99 -0.15
N LEU A 15 -1.48 -9.79 -0.34
CA LEU A 15 -1.86 -8.91 0.76
C LEU A 15 -3.06 -9.49 1.54
N GLU A 16 -4.07 -10.00 0.82
CA GLU A 16 -5.24 -10.69 1.41
C GLU A 16 -4.83 -11.90 2.26
N GLU A 17 -3.92 -12.74 1.76
CA GLU A 17 -3.34 -13.88 2.51
C GLU A 17 -2.62 -13.45 3.79
N LYS A 18 -2.12 -12.21 3.85
CA LYS A 18 -1.48 -11.62 5.02
C LYS A 18 -2.43 -10.81 5.91
N GLY A 19 -3.73 -10.84 5.64
CA GLY A 19 -4.76 -10.14 6.41
C GLY A 19 -5.01 -8.68 6.00
N PHE A 20 -4.40 -8.21 4.91
CA PHE A 20 -4.63 -6.87 4.36
C PHE A 20 -5.74 -6.90 3.31
N ASP A 21 -6.94 -7.36 3.66
CA ASP A 21 -8.01 -7.66 2.70
C ASP A 21 -8.75 -6.42 2.15
N LYS A 22 -8.65 -5.28 2.85
CA LYS A 22 -9.26 -4.01 2.44
C LYS A 22 -8.22 -2.90 2.29
N ALA A 23 -8.54 -1.91 1.44
CA ALA A 23 -7.68 -0.75 1.21
C ALA A 23 -7.41 0.05 2.49
N TYR A 24 -8.40 0.18 3.37
CA TYR A 24 -8.22 0.90 4.64
C TYR A 24 -7.25 0.19 5.60
N VAL A 25 -7.03 -1.12 5.48
CA VAL A 25 -6.05 -1.85 6.30
C VAL A 25 -4.63 -1.50 5.84
N VAL A 26 -4.43 -1.41 4.52
CA VAL A 26 -3.16 -0.94 3.93
C VAL A 26 -2.90 0.53 4.25
N LEU A 27 -3.93 1.38 4.20
CA LEU A 27 -3.86 2.76 4.68
C LEU A 27 -3.47 2.81 6.17
N GLY A 28 -4.08 1.96 7.01
CA GLY A 28 -3.73 1.86 8.42
C GLY A 28 -2.24 1.57 8.62
N GLN A 29 -1.67 0.65 7.85
CA GLN A 29 -0.23 0.38 7.86
C GLN A 29 0.61 1.60 7.45
N PHE A 30 0.19 2.32 6.41
CA PHE A 30 0.85 3.56 5.98
C PHE A 30 0.85 4.61 7.10
N LEU A 31 -0.24 4.73 7.85
CA LEU A 31 -0.36 5.64 8.99
C LEU A 31 0.49 5.19 10.20
N VAL A 32 0.60 3.89 10.47
CA VAL A 32 1.50 3.34 11.51
C VAL A 32 2.96 3.69 11.20
N LEU A 33 3.33 3.68 9.92
CA LEU A 33 4.64 4.11 9.44
C LEU A 33 4.77 5.64 9.32
N ARG A 34 3.87 6.41 9.95
CA ARG A 34 3.89 7.88 9.98
C ARG A 34 3.90 8.52 8.59
N LYS A 35 3.25 7.88 7.61
CA LYS A 35 3.24 8.30 6.20
C LYS A 35 4.63 8.33 5.55
N ASP A 36 5.61 7.63 6.13
CA ASP A 36 6.96 7.51 5.56
C ASP A 36 6.91 6.63 4.30
N GLU A 37 7.12 7.26 3.13
CA GLU A 37 7.02 6.57 1.85
C GLU A 37 8.14 5.54 1.64
N GLU A 38 9.33 5.77 2.19
CA GLU A 38 10.45 4.84 2.01
C GLU A 38 10.20 3.56 2.80
N LEU A 39 9.86 3.70 4.10
CA LEU A 39 9.51 2.58 4.96
C LEU A 39 8.29 1.82 4.43
N PHE A 40 7.28 2.53 3.93
CA PHE A 40 6.09 1.88 3.37
C PHE A 40 6.41 1.10 2.09
N ARG A 41 7.26 1.64 1.21
CA ARG A 41 7.65 0.97 -0.03
C ARG A 41 8.49 -0.28 0.23
N GLU A 42 9.37 -0.23 1.23
CA GLU A 42 10.11 -1.40 1.70
C GLU A 42 9.17 -2.45 2.29
N TRP A 43 8.28 -2.04 3.19
CA TRP A 43 7.26 -2.93 3.76
C TRP A 43 6.41 -3.60 2.68
N LEU A 44 5.95 -2.86 1.67
CA LEU A 44 5.11 -3.39 0.59
C LEU A 44 5.87 -4.41 -0.27
N LYS A 45 7.16 -4.15 -0.52
CA LYS A 45 8.06 -5.08 -1.21
C LYS A 45 8.24 -6.37 -0.42
N GLU A 46 8.50 -6.30 0.88
CA GLU A 46 8.65 -7.49 1.74
C GLU A 46 7.33 -8.24 1.93
N THR A 47 6.21 -7.51 1.95
CA THR A 47 4.89 -8.07 2.24
C THR A 47 4.30 -8.79 1.02
N CYS A 48 4.30 -8.19 -0.16
CA CYS A 48 3.68 -8.80 -1.34
C CYS A 48 4.60 -8.93 -2.56
N GLY A 49 5.86 -8.49 -2.46
CA GLY A 49 6.80 -8.51 -3.58
C GLY A 49 6.57 -7.39 -4.59
N ALA A 50 5.98 -6.27 -4.17
CA ALA A 50 5.77 -5.11 -5.03
C ALA A 50 7.11 -4.58 -5.58
N ASN A 51 7.14 -4.29 -6.88
CA ASN A 51 8.30 -3.65 -7.50
C ASN A 51 8.33 -2.13 -7.22
N ALA A 52 9.43 -1.49 -7.62
CA ALA A 52 9.66 -0.06 -7.33
C ALA A 52 8.59 0.88 -7.90
N LYS A 53 7.99 0.54 -9.05
CA LYS A 53 6.91 1.32 -9.66
C LYS A 53 5.61 1.13 -8.89
N GLN A 54 5.23 -0.13 -8.65
CA GLN A 54 4.00 -0.49 -7.92
C GLN A 54 3.99 0.11 -6.51
N SER A 55 5.12 0.06 -5.80
CA SER A 55 5.21 0.62 -4.46
C SER A 55 5.15 2.14 -4.44
N ARG A 56 5.78 2.81 -5.42
CA ARG A 56 5.70 4.26 -5.60
C ARG A 56 4.28 4.73 -5.93
N ASP A 57 3.61 4.05 -6.86
CA ASP A 57 2.26 4.40 -7.29
C ASP A 57 1.27 4.23 -6.12
N CYS A 58 1.42 3.16 -5.32
CA CYS A 58 0.60 2.90 -4.14
C CYS A 58 0.84 3.92 -3.02
N SER A 59 2.12 4.19 -2.66
CA SER A 59 2.44 5.17 -1.62
C SER A 59 1.96 6.58 -2.00
N GLY A 60 2.16 6.97 -3.27
CA GLY A 60 1.72 8.28 -3.77
C GLY A 60 0.20 8.45 -3.69
N CYS A 61 -0.56 7.44 -4.11
CA CYS A 61 -2.02 7.45 -4.00
C CYS A 61 -2.50 7.56 -2.54
N LEU A 62 -1.87 6.83 -1.62
CA LEU A 62 -2.20 6.90 -0.19
C LEU A 62 -1.85 8.26 0.42
N ARG A 63 -0.72 8.86 0.02
CA ARG A 63 -0.35 10.22 0.43
C ARG A 63 -1.36 11.25 -0.04
N GLU A 64 -1.69 11.26 -1.33
CA GLU A 64 -2.67 12.18 -1.90
C GLU A 64 -4.04 12.04 -1.23
N TRP A 65 -4.47 10.80 -0.96
CA TRP A 65 -5.69 10.55 -0.22
C TRP A 65 -5.62 11.10 1.22
N CYS A 66 -4.51 10.89 1.92
CA CYS A 66 -4.32 11.47 3.25
C CYS A 66 -4.37 12.99 3.21
N ASP A 67 -3.69 13.64 2.25
CA ASP A 67 -3.65 15.11 2.16
C ASP A 67 -5.03 15.71 1.83
N ALA A 68 -5.88 14.97 1.11
CA ALA A 68 -7.21 15.43 0.73
C ALA A 68 -8.30 15.18 1.81
N PHE A 69 -8.14 14.13 2.62
CA PHE A 69 -9.23 13.63 3.48
C PHE A 69 -8.87 13.45 4.96
N LEU A 70 -7.61 13.66 5.37
CA LEU A 70 -7.13 13.44 6.74
C LEU A 70 -6.31 14.62 7.28
#